data_AF-A0A0D2M7A5-F1
#
_entry.id   AF-A0A0D2M7A5-F1
#
_cell.length_a   1.000
_cell.length_b   1.000
_cell.length_c   1.000
_cell.angle_alpha   90.00
_cell.angle_beta   90.00
_cell.angle_gamma   90.00
#
_symmetry.space_group_name_H-M   'P 1'
#
loop_
_entity.id
_entity.type
_entity.pdbx_description
1 polymer ?
#
loop_
_entity_poly.entity_id
_entity_poly.type
_entity_poly.pdbx_seq_one_letter_code
_entity_poly.pdbx_strand_id
1 'polypeptide(L)'
;MACPPHPYGIKPNGQAFLEACGDARGPGLGHMGALPDEVLLQLLYLLPASDLQRLGMASRALYAYCHFDELWKALLLERRYVAGSHRALAVRGLYSDLLYRPWLCATAELLPEWLEVENVDRRADLSLEEFRERYEAPNRPVIITDAAGRWPAVKKWTRQHLLQAFAGREVIVGNAAMRLAPYLAYADNNTDEMPLYMFDKAFALAAPQLARDYSVPSYFSDDLFELLGEEGRPDYRWLIIGPRRSGSSFHVDPNATSAWNAVITGAKKWILYPPGCTPPGVHVR
;
A
#
# COMPACT_ATOMS: atom_id res chain seq x y z
N MET A 1 -1.54 -21.08 -12.52
CA MET A 1 -1.55 -20.00 -11.51
C MET A 1 -2.50 -20.42 -10.41
N ALA A 2 -2.00 -20.71 -9.21
CA ALA A 2 -2.83 -21.15 -8.09
C ALA A 2 -3.05 -19.97 -7.15
N CYS A 3 -4.22 -19.33 -7.21
CA CYS A 3 -4.63 -18.37 -6.19
C CYS A 3 -4.95 -19.14 -4.91
N PRO A 4 -4.39 -18.76 -3.75
CA PRO A 4 -4.79 -19.37 -2.48
C PRO A 4 -6.29 -19.15 -2.23
N PRO A 5 -6.97 -20.06 -1.50
CA PRO A 5 -8.35 -19.86 -1.12
C PRO A 5 -8.55 -18.56 -0.34
N HIS A 6 -9.65 -17.86 -0.62
CA HIS A 6 -10.02 -16.67 0.13
C HIS A 6 -10.18 -17.00 1.63
N PRO A 7 -9.63 -16.20 2.56
CA PRO A 7 -9.62 -16.53 4.00
C PRO A 7 -11.03 -16.69 4.59
N TYR A 8 -11.99 -15.90 4.08
CA TYR A 8 -13.41 -15.98 4.47
C TYR A 8 -14.25 -16.93 3.59
N GLY A 9 -13.64 -17.70 2.69
CA GLY A 9 -14.35 -18.68 1.85
C GLY A 9 -15.16 -18.10 0.69
N ILE A 10 -15.03 -16.79 0.43
CA ILE A 10 -15.71 -16.07 -0.65
C ILE A 10 -15.19 -16.54 -2.00
N LYS A 11 -16.08 -16.65 -2.98
CA LYS A 11 -15.78 -17.05 -4.36
C LYS A 11 -16.35 -16.04 -5.37
N PRO A 12 -15.84 -16.00 -6.61
CA PRO A 12 -16.40 -15.13 -7.64
C PRO A 12 -17.84 -15.53 -8.00
N ASN A 13 -18.64 -14.58 -8.49
CA ASN A 13 -20.08 -14.78 -8.74
C ASN A 13 -20.37 -15.94 -9.69
N GLY A 14 -19.53 -16.11 -10.73
CA GLY A 14 -19.68 -17.20 -11.70
C GLY A 14 -19.64 -18.60 -11.08
N GLN A 15 -19.00 -18.75 -9.93
CA GLN A 15 -18.88 -20.03 -9.24
C GLN A 15 -20.23 -20.51 -8.66
N ALA A 16 -21.18 -19.59 -8.41
CA ALA A 16 -22.51 -19.92 -7.91
C ALA A 16 -23.30 -20.82 -8.87
N PHE A 17 -23.02 -20.75 -10.18
CA PHE A 17 -23.67 -21.59 -11.20
C PHE A 17 -23.06 -22.99 -11.30
N LEU A 18 -21.85 -23.18 -10.77
CA LEU A 18 -21.11 -24.44 -10.86
C LEU A 18 -21.21 -25.27 -9.57
N GLU A 19 -21.43 -24.61 -8.44
CA GLU A 19 -21.42 -25.25 -7.13
C GLU A 19 -22.83 -25.42 -6.55
N ALA A 20 -23.17 -26.64 -6.15
CA ALA A 20 -24.43 -26.93 -5.47
C ALA A 20 -24.44 -26.56 -3.97
N CYS A 21 -23.56 -25.66 -3.51
CA CYS A 21 -23.29 -25.48 -2.08
C CYS A 21 -24.27 -24.55 -1.32
N GLY A 22 -25.35 -24.13 -1.98
CA GLY A 22 -26.41 -23.28 -1.42
C GLY A 22 -26.06 -21.79 -1.40
N ASP A 23 -27.06 -20.96 -1.14
CA ASP A 23 -26.92 -19.51 -1.03
C ASP A 23 -26.80 -19.08 0.45
N ALA A 24 -25.64 -18.55 0.83
CA ALA A 24 -25.42 -17.96 2.15
C ALA A 24 -25.83 -16.47 2.21
N ARG A 25 -25.97 -15.80 1.06
CA ARG A 25 -26.30 -14.38 0.98
C ARG A 25 -27.72 -14.15 1.48
N GLY A 26 -28.72 -14.78 0.85
CA GLY A 26 -30.13 -14.56 1.19
C GLY A 26 -30.43 -14.78 2.67
N PRO A 27 -30.19 -15.98 3.22
CA PRO A 27 -30.43 -16.26 4.64
C PRO A 27 -29.56 -15.43 5.59
N GLY A 28 -28.32 -15.10 5.19
CA GLY A 28 -27.39 -14.38 6.03
C GLY A 28 -27.62 -12.87 6.08
N LEU A 29 -28.10 -12.26 5.00
CA LEU A 29 -28.33 -10.82 4.91
C LEU A 29 -29.81 -10.44 5.08
N GLY A 30 -30.73 -11.41 5.01
CA GLY A 30 -32.17 -11.15 5.07
C GLY A 30 -32.60 -10.15 3.99
N HIS A 31 -33.32 -9.10 4.38
CA HIS A 31 -33.76 -8.06 3.44
C HIS A 31 -32.61 -7.29 2.78
N MET A 32 -31.44 -7.21 3.43
CA MET A 32 -30.25 -6.57 2.84
C MET A 32 -29.67 -7.40 1.70
N GLY A 33 -30.03 -8.68 1.57
CA GLY A 33 -29.57 -9.56 0.50
C GLY A 33 -29.98 -9.11 -0.90
N ALA A 34 -31.02 -8.28 -1.01
CA ALA A 34 -31.48 -7.68 -2.27
C ALA A 34 -30.61 -6.50 -2.73
N LEU A 35 -29.79 -5.92 -1.85
CA LEU A 35 -28.91 -4.80 -2.20
C LEU A 35 -27.70 -5.30 -2.98
N PRO A 36 -27.18 -4.54 -3.96
CA PRO A 36 -25.86 -4.80 -4.56
C PRO A 36 -24.74 -4.71 -3.51
N ASP A 37 -23.63 -5.40 -3.74
CA ASP A 37 -22.51 -5.45 -2.80
C ASP A 37 -21.90 -4.07 -2.56
N GLU A 38 -21.87 -3.22 -3.57
CA GLU A 38 -21.36 -1.85 -3.51
C GLU A 38 -22.19 -1.01 -2.55
N VAL A 39 -23.52 -1.10 -2.65
CA VAL A 39 -24.45 -0.36 -1.79
C VAL A 39 -24.35 -0.89 -0.36
N LEU A 40 -24.25 -2.20 -0.19
CA LEU A 40 -24.08 -2.81 1.13
C LEU A 40 -22.80 -2.33 1.80
N LEU A 41 -21.65 -2.37 1.11
CA LEU A 41 -20.39 -1.89 1.66
C LEU A 41 -20.42 -0.39 1.96
N GLN A 42 -21.06 0.43 1.13
CA GLN A 42 -21.24 1.87 1.41
C GLN A 42 -22.02 2.11 2.71
N LEU A 43 -23.10 1.34 2.95
CA LEU A 43 -23.86 1.45 4.20
C LEU A 43 -23.04 1.00 5.40
N LEU A 44 -22.29 -0.10 5.26
CA LEU A 44 -21.40 -0.58 6.32
C LEU A 44 -20.30 0.44 6.65
N TYR A 45 -19.80 1.18 5.65
CA TYR A 45 -18.77 2.21 5.84
C TYR A 45 -19.27 3.38 6.71
N LEU A 46 -20.58 3.59 6.80
CA LEU A 46 -21.17 4.62 7.67
C LEU A 46 -21.27 4.20 9.13
N LEU A 47 -21.07 2.91 9.43
CA LEU A 47 -21.22 2.39 10.78
C LEU A 47 -19.92 2.54 11.60
N PRO A 48 -20.02 2.86 12.89
CA PRO A 48 -18.84 2.86 13.76
C PRO A 48 -18.33 1.43 13.97
N ALA A 49 -17.05 1.30 14.30
CA ALA A 49 -16.39 0.02 14.52
C ALA A 49 -17.13 -0.93 15.48
N SER A 50 -17.71 -0.39 16.56
CA SER A 50 -18.48 -1.18 17.53
C SER A 50 -19.73 -1.81 16.91
N ASP A 51 -20.39 -1.11 15.99
CA ASP A 51 -21.61 -1.59 15.37
C ASP A 51 -21.30 -2.57 14.25
N LEU A 52 -20.20 -2.38 13.53
CA LEU A 52 -19.70 -3.36 12.56
C LEU A 52 -19.30 -4.67 13.21
N GLN A 53 -18.66 -4.62 14.39
CA GLN A 53 -18.38 -5.82 15.17
C GLN A 53 -19.66 -6.55 15.56
N ARG A 54 -20.66 -5.83 16.12
CA ARG A 54 -21.95 -6.41 16.49
C ARG A 54 -22.69 -6.99 15.28
N LEU A 55 -22.68 -6.28 14.16
CA LEU A 55 -23.33 -6.70 12.93
C LEU A 55 -22.65 -7.93 12.32
N GLY A 56 -21.32 -7.97 12.35
CA GLY A 56 -20.53 -9.13 11.92
C GLY A 56 -20.80 -10.38 12.76
N MET A 57 -21.34 -10.24 13.97
CA MET A 57 -21.75 -11.37 14.82
C MET A 57 -23.17 -11.86 14.52
N ALA A 58 -23.97 -11.12 13.74
CA ALA A 58 -25.38 -11.44 13.51
C ALA A 58 -25.59 -12.59 12.51
N SER A 59 -24.68 -12.74 11.53
CA SER A 59 -24.75 -13.85 10.57
C SER A 59 -23.40 -14.14 9.93
N ARG A 60 -23.26 -15.31 9.30
CA ARG A 60 -22.04 -15.68 8.56
C ARG A 60 -21.82 -14.79 7.33
N ALA A 61 -22.87 -14.36 6.64
CA ALA A 61 -22.71 -13.45 5.51
C ALA A 61 -22.25 -12.08 5.98
N LEU A 62 -22.91 -11.49 6.99
CA LEU A 62 -22.51 -10.21 7.57
C LEU A 62 -21.11 -10.25 8.15
N TYR A 63 -20.71 -11.38 8.76
CA TYR A 63 -19.34 -11.61 9.18
C TYR A 63 -18.35 -11.36 8.02
N ALA A 64 -18.56 -11.96 6.85
CA ALA A 64 -17.68 -11.77 5.70
C ALA A 64 -17.65 -10.32 5.19
N TYR A 65 -18.81 -9.65 5.09
CA TYR A 65 -18.87 -8.24 4.65
C TYR A 65 -18.22 -7.28 5.65
N CYS A 66 -18.43 -7.46 6.95
CA CYS A 66 -17.83 -6.61 7.98
C CYS A 66 -16.31 -6.81 8.10
N HIS A 67 -15.78 -7.92 7.59
CA HIS A 67 -14.35 -8.21 7.55
C HIS A 67 -13.71 -7.89 6.19
N PHE A 68 -14.43 -7.18 5.30
CA PHE A 68 -13.84 -6.67 4.06
C PHE A 68 -12.70 -5.70 4.39
N ASP A 69 -11.56 -5.88 3.72
CA ASP A 69 -10.29 -5.32 4.17
C ASP A 69 -10.25 -3.79 4.22
N GLU A 70 -10.91 -3.14 3.28
CA GLU A 70 -11.01 -1.69 3.19
C GLU A 70 -11.90 -1.08 4.30
N LEU A 71 -12.82 -1.87 4.85
CA LEU A 71 -13.79 -1.39 5.82
C LEU A 71 -13.19 -1.30 7.23
N TRP A 72 -12.47 -2.34 7.68
CA TRP A 72 -11.90 -2.36 9.02
C TRP A 72 -10.64 -1.52 9.16
N LYS A 73 -9.83 -1.36 8.10
CA LYS A 73 -8.58 -0.58 8.15
C LYS A 73 -8.83 0.89 8.44
N ALA A 74 -9.84 1.49 7.80
CA ALA A 74 -10.25 2.86 8.08
C ALA A 74 -10.55 3.06 9.58
N LEU A 75 -11.25 2.10 10.18
CA LEU A 75 -11.69 2.16 11.57
C LEU A 75 -10.58 1.84 12.59
N LEU A 76 -9.66 0.94 12.24
CA LEU A 76 -8.51 0.58 13.07
C LEU A 76 -7.51 1.73 13.19
N LEU A 77 -7.25 2.41 12.07
CA LEU A 77 -6.37 3.57 12.00
C LEU A 77 -6.93 4.76 12.79
N GLU A 78 -8.25 4.94 12.86
CA GLU A 78 -8.89 6.00 13.66
C GLU A 78 -8.87 5.75 15.17
N ARG A 79 -8.88 4.49 15.63
CA ARG A 79 -9.11 4.17 17.07
C ARG A 79 -8.01 3.36 17.76
N ARG A 80 -6.83 3.21 17.14
CA ARG A 80 -5.68 2.47 17.71
C ARG A 80 -6.05 1.06 18.16
N TYR A 81 -6.90 0.38 17.39
CA TYR A 81 -7.30 -0.99 17.71
C TYR A 81 -6.13 -1.94 17.43
N VAL A 82 -5.86 -2.85 18.35
CA VAL A 82 -4.91 -3.95 18.13
C VAL A 82 -5.71 -5.13 17.60
N ALA A 83 -5.57 -5.44 16.32
CA ALA A 83 -6.17 -6.64 15.75
C ALA A 83 -5.61 -7.86 16.51
N GLY A 84 -6.47 -8.57 17.23
CA GLY A 84 -6.13 -9.89 17.75
C GLY A 84 -5.98 -10.88 16.59
N SER A 85 -5.17 -11.92 16.75
CA SER A 85 -5.10 -13.01 15.79
C SER A 85 -6.43 -13.78 15.81
N HIS A 86 -7.37 -13.40 14.95
CA HIS A 86 -8.62 -14.13 14.79
C HIS A 86 -8.46 -15.17 13.67
N ARG A 87 -8.85 -16.42 13.96
CA ARG A 87 -8.94 -17.45 12.92
C ARG A 87 -10.18 -17.18 12.07
N ALA A 88 -9.98 -16.71 10.84
CA ALA A 88 -11.06 -16.39 9.91
C ALA A 88 -12.12 -17.51 9.83
N LEU A 89 -13.41 -17.14 9.95
CA LEU A 89 -14.52 -18.05 9.74
C LEU A 89 -14.80 -18.14 8.24
N ALA A 90 -14.53 -19.30 7.64
CA ALA A 90 -14.86 -19.54 6.23
C ALA A 90 -16.39 -19.70 6.03
N VAL A 91 -16.95 -18.90 5.14
CA VAL A 91 -18.37 -18.88 4.78
C VAL A 91 -18.56 -19.65 3.48
N ARG A 92 -19.26 -20.78 3.54
CA ARG A 92 -19.60 -21.55 2.34
C ARG A 92 -20.85 -20.96 1.70
N GLY A 93 -20.91 -20.95 0.37
CA GLY A 93 -22.08 -20.47 -0.38
C GLY A 93 -22.19 -18.94 -0.47
N LEU A 94 -21.11 -18.21 -0.17
CA LEU A 94 -21.07 -16.76 -0.36
C LEU A 94 -20.23 -16.43 -1.61
N TYR A 95 -20.87 -15.73 -2.54
CA TYR A 95 -20.30 -15.37 -3.83
C TYR A 95 -20.35 -13.84 -4.01
N SER A 96 -19.24 -13.26 -4.42
CA SER A 96 -19.12 -11.83 -4.68
C SER A 96 -17.82 -11.55 -5.43
N ASP A 97 -17.91 -11.02 -6.65
CA ASP A 97 -16.71 -10.53 -7.35
C ASP A 97 -16.11 -9.31 -6.65
N LEU A 98 -16.93 -8.48 -6.00
CA LEU A 98 -16.49 -7.27 -5.30
C LEU A 98 -15.61 -7.61 -4.10
N LEU A 99 -16.02 -8.59 -3.29
CA LEU A 99 -15.25 -9.03 -2.13
C LEU A 99 -14.08 -9.96 -2.53
N TYR A 100 -14.21 -10.72 -3.61
CA TYR A 100 -13.17 -11.68 -4.02
C TYR A 100 -12.04 -11.06 -4.86
N ARG A 101 -12.34 -10.09 -5.72
CA ARG A 101 -11.37 -9.53 -6.67
C ARG A 101 -10.14 -8.90 -5.99
N PRO A 102 -10.26 -8.13 -4.89
CA PRO A 102 -9.10 -7.61 -4.18
C PRO A 102 -8.17 -8.72 -3.68
N TRP A 103 -8.71 -9.78 -3.05
CA TRP A 103 -7.95 -10.98 -2.68
C TRP A 103 -7.23 -11.62 -3.87
N LEU A 104 -7.95 -11.84 -4.97
CA LEU A 104 -7.36 -12.43 -6.18
C LEU A 104 -6.19 -11.57 -6.68
N CYS A 105 -6.38 -10.25 -6.79
CA CYS A 105 -5.34 -9.34 -7.26
C CYS A 105 -4.14 -9.28 -6.30
N ALA A 106 -4.37 -9.36 -4.99
CA ALA A 106 -3.32 -9.31 -3.97
C ALA A 106 -2.51 -10.60 -3.85
N THR A 107 -3.12 -11.75 -4.16
CA THR A 107 -2.54 -13.07 -3.92
C THR A 107 -2.22 -13.88 -5.17
N ALA A 108 -2.67 -13.40 -6.34
CA ALA A 108 -2.24 -13.97 -7.61
C ALA A 108 -0.72 -13.89 -7.72
N GLU A 109 -0.10 -15.04 -8.00
CA GLU A 109 1.31 -15.08 -8.31
C GLU A 109 1.58 -14.27 -9.57
N LEU A 110 2.55 -13.35 -9.48
CA LEU A 110 3.06 -12.67 -10.65
C LEU A 110 3.71 -13.72 -11.55
N LEU A 111 3.26 -13.76 -12.81
CA LEU A 111 3.87 -14.60 -13.82
C LEU A 111 5.35 -14.24 -13.97
N PRO A 112 6.28 -15.22 -14.00
CA PRO A 112 7.70 -14.96 -14.19
C PRO A 112 7.98 -14.06 -15.40
N GLU A 113 7.23 -14.25 -16.48
CA GLU A 113 7.34 -13.48 -17.72
C GLU A 113 7.05 -11.98 -17.51
N TRP A 114 6.22 -11.62 -16.53
CA TRP A 114 5.94 -10.22 -16.18
C TRP A 114 7.08 -9.58 -15.37
N LEU A 115 7.90 -10.41 -14.74
CA LEU A 115 9.06 -9.97 -13.97
C LEU A 115 10.30 -9.79 -14.86
N GLU A 116 10.40 -10.55 -15.95
CA GLU A 116 11.53 -10.54 -16.89
C GLU A 116 11.68 -9.24 -17.69
N VAL A 117 10.60 -8.48 -17.86
CA VAL A 117 10.67 -7.20 -18.59
C VAL A 117 11.32 -6.12 -17.72
N GLU A 118 12.54 -5.75 -18.08
CA GLU A 118 13.29 -4.61 -17.55
C GLU A 118 13.72 -3.70 -18.72
N ASN A 119 12.96 -2.63 -18.94
CA ASN A 119 13.13 -1.71 -20.08
C ASN A 119 13.46 -0.27 -19.65
N VAL A 120 13.73 -0.05 -18.36
CA VAL A 120 14.24 1.22 -17.84
C VAL A 120 15.76 1.16 -17.87
N ASP A 121 16.38 2.20 -18.42
CA ASP A 121 17.83 2.29 -18.57
C ASP A 121 18.54 2.33 -17.20
N ARG A 122 19.71 1.68 -17.10
CA ARG A 122 20.51 1.56 -15.87
C ARG A 122 21.88 2.17 -16.08
N ARG A 123 22.22 3.17 -15.27
CA ARG A 123 23.46 3.92 -15.41
C ARG A 123 24.22 3.99 -14.09
N ALA A 124 25.54 3.90 -14.19
CA ALA A 124 26.52 4.26 -13.17
C ALA A 124 27.45 5.33 -13.75
N ASP A 125 28.15 6.07 -12.88
CA ASP A 125 29.10 7.12 -13.26
C ASP A 125 28.50 8.17 -14.22
N LEU A 126 27.20 8.44 -14.07
CA LEU A 126 26.46 9.37 -14.91
C LEU A 126 26.84 10.82 -14.57
N SER A 127 27.23 11.63 -15.56
CA SER A 127 27.49 13.05 -15.30
C SER A 127 26.18 13.82 -15.13
N LEU A 128 26.22 14.96 -14.42
CA LEU A 128 25.05 15.83 -14.27
C LEU A 128 24.55 16.37 -15.63
N GLU A 129 25.47 16.70 -16.53
CA GLU A 129 25.16 17.16 -17.88
C GLU A 129 24.49 16.05 -18.70
N GLU A 130 25.04 14.83 -18.68
CA GLU A 130 24.41 13.70 -19.37
C GLU A 130 23.04 13.36 -18.78
N PHE A 131 22.90 13.44 -17.45
CA PHE A 131 21.60 13.26 -16.78
C PHE A 131 20.55 14.25 -17.31
N ARG A 132 20.92 15.54 -17.34
CA ARG A 132 20.06 16.64 -17.81
C ARG A 132 19.63 16.44 -19.25
N GLU A 133 20.58 16.19 -20.15
CA GLU A 133 20.33 16.08 -21.58
C GLU A 133 19.54 14.83 -21.97
N ARG A 134 19.83 13.68 -21.34
CA ARG A 134 19.31 12.38 -21.79
C ARG A 134 18.10 11.88 -21.01
N TYR A 135 17.85 12.41 -19.81
CA TYR A 135 16.79 11.90 -18.93
C TYR A 135 15.89 13.00 -18.40
N GLU A 136 16.43 14.04 -17.76
CA GLU A 136 15.60 15.09 -17.16
C GLU A 136 14.84 15.91 -18.21
N ALA A 137 15.55 16.54 -19.15
CA ALA A 137 14.94 17.35 -20.20
C ALA A 137 13.94 16.58 -21.10
N PRO A 138 14.22 15.35 -21.55
CA PRO A 138 13.26 14.56 -22.33
C PRO A 138 12.20 13.84 -21.47
N ASN A 139 12.19 14.02 -20.15
CA ASN A 139 11.28 13.37 -19.21
C ASN A 139 11.29 11.83 -19.31
N ARG A 140 12.48 11.24 -19.28
CA ARG A 140 12.71 9.79 -19.43
C ARG A 140 13.21 9.18 -18.11
N PRO A 141 12.58 8.10 -17.61
CA PRO A 141 13.02 7.45 -16.38
C PRO A 141 14.37 6.75 -16.54
N VAL A 142 15.15 6.73 -15.46
CA VAL A 142 16.46 6.06 -15.37
C VAL A 142 16.69 5.52 -13.97
N ILE A 143 17.36 4.37 -13.88
CA ILE A 143 17.86 3.80 -12.64
C ILE A 143 19.33 4.17 -12.50
N ILE A 144 19.66 4.99 -11.50
CA ILE A 144 21.04 5.37 -11.18
C ILE A 144 21.56 4.42 -10.11
N THR A 145 22.51 3.55 -10.45
CA THR A 145 22.85 2.38 -9.63
C THR A 145 23.84 2.66 -8.50
N ASP A 146 24.54 3.79 -8.54
CA ASP A 146 25.62 4.16 -7.63
C ASP A 146 25.31 5.40 -6.77
N ALA A 147 24.16 6.05 -6.98
CA ALA A 147 23.78 7.29 -6.29
C ALA A 147 23.68 7.16 -4.76
N ALA A 148 23.19 6.03 -4.25
CA ALA A 148 22.98 5.80 -2.82
C ALA A 148 24.09 4.96 -2.15
N GLY A 149 25.03 4.41 -2.93
CA GLY A 149 25.96 3.38 -2.44
C GLY A 149 26.86 3.80 -1.28
N ARG A 150 27.11 5.11 -1.12
CA ARG A 150 27.94 5.68 -0.04
C ARG A 150 27.15 6.16 1.17
N TRP A 151 25.81 6.10 1.12
CA TRP A 151 24.98 6.57 2.23
C TRP A 151 25.14 5.68 3.46
N PRO A 152 25.33 6.26 4.66
CA PRO A 152 25.27 5.50 5.91
C PRO A 152 24.00 4.66 6.05
N ALA A 153 22.88 5.12 5.50
CA ALA A 153 21.58 4.43 5.52
C ALA A 153 21.67 2.98 5.03
N VAL A 154 22.45 2.72 3.97
CA VAL A 154 22.63 1.36 3.39
C VAL A 154 23.14 0.34 4.42
N LYS A 155 23.93 0.79 5.40
CA LYS A 155 24.46 -0.08 6.47
C LYS A 155 23.69 0.06 7.78
N LYS A 156 23.25 1.28 8.10
CA LYS A 156 22.69 1.62 9.41
C LYS A 156 21.21 1.31 9.55
N TRP A 157 20.41 1.45 8.49
CA TRP A 157 18.95 1.35 8.56
C TRP A 157 18.47 -0.10 8.64
N THR A 158 18.93 -0.78 9.68
CA THR A 158 18.42 -2.08 10.12
C THR A 158 17.14 -1.88 10.93
N ARG A 159 16.34 -2.94 11.05
CA ARG A 159 15.12 -2.95 11.86
C ARG A 159 15.37 -2.45 13.29
N GLN A 160 16.44 -2.94 13.93
CA GLN A 160 16.81 -2.55 15.29
C GLN A 160 17.16 -1.07 15.38
N HIS A 161 17.94 -0.55 14.42
CA HIS A 161 18.32 0.86 14.41
C HIS A 161 17.11 1.77 14.22
N LEU A 162 16.18 1.42 13.32
CA LEU A 162 14.96 2.18 13.11
C LEU A 162 14.07 2.18 14.36
N LEU A 163 13.92 1.04 15.04
CA LEU A 163 13.20 0.95 16.32
C LEU A 163 13.79 1.86 17.39
N GLN A 164 15.12 1.92 17.48
CA GLN A 164 15.81 2.84 18.40
C GLN A 164 15.64 4.30 17.97
N ALA A 165 15.73 4.58 16.68
CA ALA A 165 15.64 5.93 16.14
C ALA A 165 14.26 6.57 16.37
N PHE A 166 13.20 5.77 16.29
CA PHE A 166 11.81 6.18 16.56
C PHE A 166 11.34 5.83 17.97
N ALA A 167 12.24 5.46 18.89
CA ALA A 167 11.87 5.10 20.25
C ALA A 167 11.13 6.26 20.93
N GLY A 168 9.93 5.97 21.47
CA GLY A 168 9.11 7.00 22.10
C GLY A 168 8.52 8.03 21.13
N ARG A 169 8.60 7.82 19.80
CA ARG A 169 7.96 8.66 18.76
C ARG A 169 6.94 7.86 17.94
N GLU A 170 6.05 8.58 17.26
CA GLU A 170 5.05 7.97 16.36
C GLU A 170 5.48 8.17 14.91
N VAL A 171 5.05 7.25 14.06
CA VAL A 171 5.24 7.28 12.61
C VAL A 171 3.89 7.27 11.91
N ILE A 172 3.86 7.78 10.68
CA ILE A 172 2.65 7.81 9.85
C ILE A 172 2.54 6.51 9.05
N VAL A 173 1.46 5.76 9.29
CA VAL A 173 1.11 4.51 8.59
C VAL A 173 -0.28 4.65 8.00
N GLY A 174 -0.38 4.57 6.68
CA GLY A 174 -1.56 5.04 5.96
C GLY A 174 -1.86 6.49 6.33
N ASN A 175 -3.00 6.73 6.96
CA ASN A 175 -3.43 8.06 7.42
C ASN A 175 -3.37 8.24 8.95
N ALA A 176 -2.75 7.31 9.70
CA ALA A 176 -2.72 7.38 11.17
C ALA A 176 -1.31 7.37 11.75
N ALA A 177 -1.19 8.03 12.91
CA ALA A 177 0.01 8.01 13.73
C ALA A 177 0.00 6.78 14.67
N MET A 178 1.09 6.00 14.63
CA MET A 178 1.27 4.85 15.52
C MET A 178 2.74 4.61 15.86
N ARG A 179 3.01 3.81 16.89
CA ARG A 179 4.38 3.42 17.25
C ARG A 179 4.94 2.45 16.19
N LEU A 180 6.24 2.59 15.87
CA LEU A 180 6.90 1.74 14.88
C LEU A 180 6.91 0.25 15.27
N ALA A 181 7.08 -0.08 16.55
CA ALA A 181 7.14 -1.48 17.00
C ALA A 181 5.85 -2.27 16.72
N PRO A 182 4.65 -1.80 17.12
CA PRO A 182 3.38 -2.42 16.71
C PRO A 182 3.20 -2.52 15.20
N TYR A 183 3.56 -1.48 14.43
CA TYR A 183 3.47 -1.53 12.97
C TYR A 183 4.33 -2.65 12.39
N LEU A 184 5.58 -2.76 12.83
CA LEU A 184 6.48 -3.80 12.35
C LEU A 184 6.03 -5.21 12.80
N ALA A 185 5.43 -5.34 13.99
CA ALA A 185 4.82 -6.60 14.43
C ALA A 185 3.61 -6.98 13.57
N TYR A 186 2.77 -6.01 13.18
CA TYR A 186 1.72 -6.22 12.17
C TYR A 186 2.33 -6.65 10.83
N ALA A 187 3.34 -5.93 10.35
CA ALA A 187 3.95 -6.17 9.04
C ALA A 187 4.49 -7.60 8.91
N ASP A 188 5.07 -8.15 9.98
CA ASP A 188 5.61 -9.51 10.01
C ASP A 188 4.53 -10.61 9.95
N ASN A 189 3.30 -10.32 10.42
CA ASN A 189 2.24 -11.32 10.60
C ASN A 189 1.02 -11.11 9.70
N ASN A 190 0.96 -10.02 8.92
CA ASN A 190 -0.23 -9.69 8.13
C ASN A 190 -0.45 -10.66 6.94
N THR A 191 -1.73 -10.87 6.63
CA THR A 191 -2.19 -11.59 5.42
C THR A 191 -3.17 -10.76 4.62
N ASP A 192 -3.18 -9.46 4.87
CA ASP A 192 -4.09 -8.48 4.28
C ASP A 192 -3.90 -8.41 2.77
N GLU A 193 -4.99 -8.08 2.08
CA GLU A 193 -5.03 -7.88 0.63
C GLU A 193 -4.19 -6.67 0.24
N MET A 194 -4.38 -5.58 0.99
CA MET A 194 -3.60 -4.35 0.88
C MET A 194 -2.95 -4.04 2.23
N PRO A 195 -1.74 -4.55 2.50
CA PRO A 195 -1.10 -4.34 3.80
C PRO A 195 -0.90 -2.86 4.10
N LEU A 196 -1.01 -2.49 5.38
CA LEU A 196 -0.68 -1.13 5.83
C LEU A 196 0.74 -0.77 5.41
N TYR A 197 0.92 0.50 5.04
CA TYR A 197 2.14 1.02 4.45
C TYR A 197 2.58 2.29 5.19
N MET A 198 3.79 2.26 5.76
CA MET A 198 4.37 3.44 6.41
C MET A 198 4.86 4.40 5.34
N PHE A 199 4.37 5.63 5.37
CA PHE A 199 4.67 6.67 4.40
C PHE A 199 4.85 8.00 5.16
N ASP A 200 5.98 8.13 5.83
CA ASP A 200 6.17 9.16 6.86
C ASP A 200 6.95 10.37 6.33
N LYS A 201 6.24 11.48 6.18
CA LYS A 201 6.80 12.79 5.79
C LYS A 201 7.55 13.51 6.92
N ALA A 202 7.17 13.25 8.17
CA ALA A 202 7.70 13.91 9.34
C ALA A 202 8.92 13.18 9.92
N PHE A 203 9.34 12.07 9.32
CA PHE A 203 10.41 11.20 9.83
C PHE A 203 11.71 11.96 10.15
N ALA A 204 12.07 12.98 9.36
CA ALA A 204 13.29 13.75 9.57
C ALA A 204 13.20 14.64 10.81
N LEU A 205 12.02 15.18 11.13
CA LEU A 205 11.77 15.91 12.36
C LEU A 205 11.69 14.92 13.55
N ALA A 206 10.98 13.81 13.35
CA ALA A 206 10.82 12.75 14.33
C ALA A 206 12.07 11.90 14.53
N ALA A 207 13.09 11.95 13.69
CA ALA A 207 14.35 11.21 13.86
C ALA A 207 15.48 11.89 13.06
N PRO A 208 15.99 13.07 13.50
CA PRO A 208 16.95 13.88 12.73
C PRO A 208 18.28 13.18 12.44
N GLN A 209 18.61 12.12 13.18
CA GLN A 209 19.77 11.28 12.92
C GLN A 209 19.62 10.48 11.62
N LEU A 210 18.40 10.06 11.25
CA LEU A 210 18.16 9.34 10.00
C LEU A 210 18.32 10.27 8.79
N ALA A 211 17.92 11.54 8.93
CA ALA A 211 18.13 12.54 7.88
C ALA A 211 19.61 12.83 7.59
N ARG A 212 20.53 12.50 8.52
CA ARG A 212 21.98 12.61 8.33
C ARG A 212 22.60 11.38 7.67
N ASP A 213 21.84 10.31 7.51
CA ASP A 213 22.33 9.05 6.95
C ASP A 213 22.18 8.95 5.43
N TYR A 214 21.66 10.00 4.76
CA TYR A 214 21.62 10.13 3.31
C TYR A 214 21.89 11.58 2.90
N SER A 215 22.16 11.80 1.61
CA SER A 215 22.26 13.12 1.02
C SER A 215 21.49 13.16 -0.28
N VAL A 216 20.91 14.31 -0.65
CA VAL A 216 20.28 14.46 -1.96
C VAL A 216 21.35 14.30 -3.05
N PRO A 217 21.16 13.40 -4.05
CA PRO A 217 22.10 13.28 -5.17
C PRO A 217 22.21 14.59 -5.95
N SER A 218 23.38 14.86 -6.54
CA SER A 218 23.63 16.10 -7.29
C SER A 218 22.70 16.31 -8.49
N TYR A 219 22.09 15.24 -9.01
CA TYR A 219 21.07 15.30 -10.07
C TYR A 219 19.80 16.04 -9.64
N PHE A 220 19.54 16.13 -8.33
CA PHE A 220 18.29 16.62 -7.76
C PHE A 220 18.52 17.74 -6.73
N SER A 221 19.64 18.47 -6.85
CA SER A 221 20.00 19.53 -5.90
C SER A 221 19.19 20.81 -6.07
N ASP A 222 18.59 21.02 -7.25
CA ASP A 222 17.80 22.21 -7.57
C ASP A 222 16.39 22.08 -6.96
N ASP A 223 16.28 22.38 -5.66
CA ASP A 223 15.02 22.33 -4.92
C ASP A 223 14.30 23.69 -4.93
N LEU A 224 13.63 24.02 -6.04
CA LEU A 224 12.97 25.33 -6.21
C LEU A 224 11.89 25.62 -5.16
N PHE A 225 11.29 24.59 -4.56
CA PHE A 225 10.30 24.75 -3.49
C PHE A 225 10.92 25.23 -2.18
N GLU A 226 12.24 25.14 -2.00
CA GLU A 226 12.95 25.72 -0.86
C GLU A 226 12.69 27.24 -0.73
N LEU A 227 12.46 27.93 -1.85
CA LEU A 227 12.15 29.37 -1.88
C LEU A 227 10.84 29.74 -1.17
N LEU A 228 9.93 28.78 -0.98
CA LEU A 228 8.69 29.01 -0.23
C LEU A 228 8.89 28.91 1.30
N GLY A 229 10.08 28.50 1.75
CA GLY A 229 10.37 28.24 3.16
C GLY A 229 9.70 26.98 3.70
N GLU A 230 10.14 26.52 4.88
CA GLU A 230 9.65 25.27 5.48
C GLU A 230 8.15 25.29 5.81
N GLU A 231 7.58 26.45 6.15
CA GLU A 231 6.15 26.57 6.44
C GLU A 231 5.27 26.66 5.17
N GLY A 232 5.84 27.17 4.07
CA GLY A 232 5.10 27.43 2.83
C GLY A 232 5.24 26.35 1.76
N ARG A 233 6.28 25.51 1.85
CA ARG A 233 6.53 24.45 0.87
C ARG A 233 5.65 23.21 1.09
N PRO A 234 5.26 22.49 0.03
CA PRO A 234 4.65 21.18 0.16
C PRO A 234 5.61 20.16 0.81
N ASP A 235 5.05 19.08 1.35
CA ASP A 235 5.82 17.92 1.79
C ASP A 235 6.65 17.36 0.62
N TYR A 236 7.92 17.02 0.85
CA TYR A 236 8.87 16.74 -0.24
C TYR A 236 9.80 15.54 0.00
N ARG A 237 9.75 14.92 1.19
CA ARG A 237 10.57 13.75 1.51
C ARG A 237 9.81 12.81 2.44
N TRP A 238 9.97 11.51 2.21
CA TRP A 238 9.28 10.48 2.97
C TRP A 238 10.21 9.32 3.29
N LEU A 239 10.08 8.78 4.51
CA LEU A 239 10.59 7.45 4.84
C LEU A 239 9.47 6.44 4.62
N ILE A 240 9.75 5.47 3.75
CA ILE A 240 8.75 4.50 3.30
C ILE A 240 9.17 3.09 3.74
N ILE A 241 8.32 2.41 4.50
CA ILE A 241 8.56 1.05 5.01
C ILE A 241 7.30 0.23 4.81
N GLY A 242 7.41 -0.95 4.20
CA GLY A 242 6.25 -1.80 3.93
C GLY A 242 6.59 -3.28 3.85
N PRO A 243 5.66 -4.18 4.26
CA PRO A 243 5.81 -5.61 4.03
C PRO A 243 5.62 -5.96 2.54
N ARG A 244 5.90 -7.22 2.18
CA ARG A 244 5.56 -7.77 0.86
C ARG A 244 4.07 -7.50 0.55
N ARG A 245 3.77 -7.19 -0.72
CA ARG A 245 2.43 -6.81 -1.25
C ARG A 245 1.95 -5.40 -0.92
N SER A 246 2.62 -4.67 -0.02
CA SER A 246 2.36 -3.22 0.14
C SER A 246 2.91 -2.42 -1.05
N GLY A 247 2.33 -1.26 -1.31
CA GLY A 247 2.75 -0.38 -2.40
C GLY A 247 1.83 0.82 -2.57
N SER A 248 2.07 1.55 -3.65
CA SER A 248 1.24 2.69 -4.07
C SER A 248 0.52 2.32 -5.37
N SER A 249 -0.74 2.73 -5.52
CA SER A 249 -1.48 2.62 -6.78
C SER A 249 -0.89 3.54 -7.85
N PHE A 250 -1.33 3.38 -9.11
CA PHE A 250 -0.96 4.32 -10.17
C PHE A 250 -1.36 5.77 -9.81
N HIS A 251 -0.43 6.69 -9.95
CA HIS A 251 -0.62 8.12 -9.72
C HIS A 251 0.37 8.92 -10.55
N VAL A 252 0.14 10.23 -10.64
CA VAL A 252 1.12 11.23 -11.06
C VAL A 252 1.46 12.06 -9.83
N ASP A 253 2.74 12.34 -9.61
CA ASP A 253 3.17 13.15 -8.47
C ASP A 253 2.52 14.55 -8.52
N PRO A 254 2.12 15.11 -7.37
CA PRO A 254 1.40 16.37 -7.31
C PRO A 254 2.27 17.54 -7.77
N ASN A 255 1.64 18.67 -8.11
CA ASN A 255 2.32 19.91 -8.48
C ASN A 255 3.30 19.77 -9.67
N ALA A 256 3.12 18.74 -10.50
CA ALA A 256 3.99 18.41 -11.63
C ALA A 256 5.48 18.25 -11.25
N THR A 257 5.76 17.79 -10.03
CA THR A 257 7.11 17.52 -9.58
C THR A 257 7.70 16.25 -10.19
N SER A 258 9.01 16.21 -10.35
CA SER A 258 9.76 14.97 -10.53
C SER A 258 10.16 14.38 -9.18
N ALA A 259 10.40 13.07 -9.11
CA ALA A 259 10.79 12.39 -7.88
C ALA A 259 11.97 11.44 -8.10
N TRP A 260 12.73 11.20 -7.02
CA TRP A 260 13.72 10.13 -6.94
C TRP A 260 13.37 9.21 -5.77
N ASN A 261 13.58 7.89 -5.95
CA ASN A 261 13.29 6.88 -4.94
C ASN A 261 14.53 6.01 -4.72
N ALA A 262 15.11 6.07 -3.52
CA ALA A 262 16.25 5.26 -3.14
C ALA A 262 15.81 4.05 -2.31
N VAL A 263 15.93 2.84 -2.88
CA VAL A 263 15.65 1.59 -2.18
C VAL A 263 16.86 1.19 -1.35
N ILE A 264 16.71 1.23 -0.02
CA ILE A 264 17.78 0.86 0.93
C ILE A 264 17.80 -0.64 1.21
N THR A 265 16.63 -1.24 1.44
CA THR A 265 16.47 -2.67 1.74
C THR A 265 15.28 -3.23 0.99
N GLY A 266 15.43 -4.42 0.42
CA GLY A 266 14.38 -5.13 -0.31
C GLY A 266 14.32 -4.77 -1.80
N ALA A 267 13.15 -4.95 -2.41
CA ALA A 267 12.93 -4.69 -3.83
C ALA A 267 11.52 -4.12 -4.07
N LYS A 268 11.39 -3.30 -5.11
CA LYS A 268 10.12 -2.73 -5.59
C LYS A 268 9.98 -3.02 -7.07
N LYS A 269 8.78 -3.41 -7.52
CA LYS A 269 8.44 -3.48 -8.94
C LYS A 269 7.77 -2.15 -9.31
N TRP A 270 8.26 -1.53 -10.38
CA TRP A 270 7.71 -0.30 -10.93
C TRP A 270 7.08 -0.60 -12.29
N ILE A 271 5.95 0.03 -12.56
CA ILE A 271 5.30 0.05 -13.86
C ILE A 271 5.00 1.51 -14.16
N LEU A 272 5.52 2.03 -15.26
CA LEU A 272 5.38 3.43 -15.66
C LEU A 272 4.66 3.51 -17.00
N TYR A 273 3.85 4.55 -17.16
CA TYR A 273 3.21 4.91 -18.42
C TYR A 273 3.59 6.34 -18.79
N PRO A 274 3.72 6.67 -20.09
CA PRO A 274 3.98 8.05 -20.50
C PRO A 274 2.89 9.01 -20.02
N PRO A 275 3.21 10.31 -19.83
CA PRO A 275 2.22 11.32 -19.54
C PRO A 275 1.07 11.31 -20.56
N GLY A 276 -0.18 11.43 -20.08
CA GLY A 276 -1.38 11.36 -20.93
C GLY A 276 -1.85 9.94 -21.28
N CYS A 277 -1.09 8.89 -20.95
CA CYS A 277 -1.53 7.51 -21.11
C CYS A 277 -2.11 6.97 -19.80
N THR A 278 -3.43 6.78 -19.74
CA THR A 278 -4.07 6.11 -18.59
C THR A 278 -3.75 4.61 -18.60
N PRO A 279 -3.19 4.05 -17.52
CA PRO A 279 -2.93 2.62 -17.44
C PRO A 279 -4.23 1.79 -17.57
N PRO A 280 -4.19 0.60 -18.19
CA PRO A 280 -5.35 -0.26 -18.29
C PRO A 280 -5.98 -0.58 -16.93
N GLY A 281 -7.31 -0.44 -16.83
CA GLY A 281 -8.06 -0.68 -15.59
C GLY A 281 -7.98 0.44 -14.55
N VAL A 282 -7.22 1.52 -14.83
CA VAL A 282 -7.26 2.74 -14.04
C VAL A 282 -8.35 3.64 -14.60
N HIS A 283 -9.29 4.05 -13.74
CA HIS A 283 -10.34 4.99 -14.11
C HIS A 283 -10.02 6.34 -13.48
N VAL A 284 -9.71 7.33 -14.31
CA VAL A 284 -9.57 8.72 -13.87
C VAL A 284 -10.97 9.17 -13.45
N ARG A 285 -11.16 9.44 -12.16
CA ARG A 285 -12.39 10.04 -11.64
C ARG A 285 -12.32 11.55 -11.75
#